data_AF-G8LTJ7-F1
#
_entry.id   AF-G8LTJ7-F1
#
_cell.length_a   1.000
_cell.length_b   1.000
_cell.length_c   1.000
_cell.angle_alpha   90.00
_cell.angle_beta   90.00
_cell.angle_gamma   90.00
#
_symmetry.space_group_name_H-M   'P 1'
#
loop_
_entity.id
_entity.type
_entity.pdbx_description
1 polymer ?
#
loop_
_entity_poly.entity_id
_entity_poly.type
_entity_poly.pdbx_seq_one_letter_code
_entity_poly.pdbx_strand_id
1 'polypeptide(L)'
;MPGTVDPDVRERGDRDYRLDAKLDIYQFTQIIIKCALYHNNQYYLKNYGKEEMMVADEVECIPREIWNWGIANRAGKLRSVSEDIVKLNLMPSETAIVTVKGIKFKGLYYASPKTLKERWFEKARNKGTWKIDVSYDPRNMNYIYVKEQNSMDFEKCFLLEHQDRYKDKNLEEIQYLLEEEKLQIKIAEDKELQAKVDLITEIESIAKEAEKSFKEEKSNESDSKRKRGIKNNRRLEKMLNREKEAFELDKKETGSNAEVIPFSRAEQEEEVDENDTISLLIRKQREALKKIHE
;
A
#
# COMPACT_ATOMS: atom_id res chain seq x y z
N MET A 1 19.01 8.31 36.51
CA MET A 1 19.55 7.72 35.25
C MET A 1 20.07 8.87 34.38
N PRO A 2 20.99 8.66 33.42
CA PRO A 2 21.36 9.72 32.48
C PRO A 2 20.12 10.20 31.71
N GLY A 3 19.95 11.52 31.59
CA GLY A 3 18.77 12.14 30.98
C GLY A 3 17.48 12.05 31.81
N THR A 4 17.57 11.77 33.12
CA THR A 4 16.41 11.86 34.02
C THR A 4 15.96 13.31 34.16
N VAL A 5 14.65 13.54 34.10
CA VAL A 5 14.04 14.83 34.41
C VAL A 5 13.83 14.87 35.92
N ASP A 6 14.65 15.64 36.64
CA ASP A 6 14.38 15.86 38.05
C ASP A 6 13.17 16.82 38.20
N PRO A 7 12.31 16.63 39.23
CA PRO A 7 11.10 17.42 39.40
C PRO A 7 11.35 18.93 39.50
N ASP A 8 12.56 19.30 39.90
CA ASP A 8 12.98 20.68 40.19
C ASP A 8 13.55 21.41 38.95
N VAL A 9 13.70 20.74 37.79
CA VAL A 9 14.42 21.22 36.59
C VAL A 9 13.54 22.10 35.68
N ARG A 10 12.83 23.06 36.26
CA ARG A 10 12.04 24.05 35.51
C ARG A 10 12.48 25.48 35.79
N GLU A 11 13.68 25.67 36.33
CA GLU A 11 14.23 27.00 36.56
C GLU A 11 15.05 27.47 35.34
N ARG A 12 15.02 28.78 35.10
CA ARG A 12 15.70 29.39 33.96
C ARG A 12 17.21 29.34 34.19
N GLY A 13 17.93 28.53 33.42
CA GLY A 13 19.38 28.32 33.55
C GLY A 13 19.76 26.85 33.75
N ASP A 14 18.77 25.98 33.91
CA ASP A 14 19.00 24.55 34.08
C ASP A 14 19.57 23.86 32.84
N ARG A 15 20.30 22.78 33.11
CA ARG A 15 20.91 21.90 32.10
C ARG A 15 19.82 21.19 31.29
N ASP A 16 19.98 21.17 29.97
CA ASP A 16 19.05 20.41 29.10
C ASP A 16 19.29 18.90 29.25
N TYR A 17 18.39 18.24 29.98
CA TYR A 17 18.41 16.79 30.24
C TYR A 17 18.40 15.95 28.96
N ARG A 18 17.92 16.50 27.83
CA ARG A 18 17.92 15.80 26.54
C ARG A 18 19.32 15.55 26.03
N LEU A 19 20.26 16.45 26.32
CA LEU A 19 21.66 16.31 25.93
C LEU A 19 22.39 15.22 26.74
N ASP A 20 21.82 14.83 27.88
CA ASP A 20 22.36 13.80 28.75
C ASP A 20 21.77 12.42 28.53
N ALA A 21 20.74 12.29 27.68
CA ALA A 21 20.15 11.02 27.32
C ALA A 21 21.14 10.18 26.49
N LYS A 22 21.77 9.20 27.13
CA LYS A 22 22.81 8.33 26.54
C LYS A 22 22.40 6.89 26.30
N LEU A 23 21.26 6.48 26.86
CA LEU A 23 20.80 5.09 26.82
C LEU A 23 19.83 4.91 25.65
N ASP A 24 19.99 3.80 24.91
CA ASP A 24 18.98 3.35 23.97
C ASP A 24 17.82 2.62 24.70
N ILE A 25 16.74 2.34 23.97
CA ILE A 25 15.55 1.68 24.52
C ILE A 25 15.86 0.26 25.05
N TYR A 26 16.84 -0.42 24.45
CA TYR A 26 17.22 -1.77 24.84
C TYR A 26 17.96 -1.77 26.18
N GLN A 27 18.98 -0.92 26.32
CA GLN A 27 19.76 -0.71 27.54
C GLN A 27 18.88 -0.21 28.68
N PHE A 28 17.99 0.75 28.41
CA PHE A 28 17.02 1.20 29.40
C PHE A 28 16.13 0.05 29.88
N THR A 29 15.61 -0.76 28.95
CA THR A 29 14.80 -1.95 29.27
C THR A 29 15.57 -2.95 30.14
N GLN A 30 16.84 -3.21 29.82
CA GLN A 30 17.71 -4.07 30.63
C GLN A 30 17.84 -3.57 32.06
N ILE A 31 18.01 -2.25 32.26
CA ILE A 31 18.10 -1.64 33.59
C ILE A 31 16.80 -1.85 34.36
N ILE A 32 15.63 -1.59 33.74
CA ILE A 32 14.33 -1.81 34.37
C ILE A 32 14.13 -3.27 34.79
N ILE A 33 14.49 -4.22 33.91
CA ILE A 33 14.43 -5.65 34.24
C ILE A 33 15.32 -5.98 35.45
N LYS A 34 16.55 -5.45 35.51
CA LYS A 34 17.44 -5.65 36.66
C LYS A 34 16.86 -5.07 37.94
N CYS A 35 16.24 -3.90 37.89
CA CYS A 35 15.55 -3.31 39.05
C CYS A 35 14.41 -4.21 39.55
N ALA A 36 13.58 -4.73 38.64
CA ALA A 36 12.49 -5.64 38.98
C ALA A 36 13.02 -6.96 39.57
N LEU A 37 14.08 -7.52 39.00
CA LEU A 37 14.73 -8.73 39.51
C LEU A 37 15.31 -8.51 40.91
N TYR A 38 15.98 -7.40 41.15
CA TYR A 38 16.50 -7.06 42.48
C TYR A 38 15.35 -6.92 43.48
N HIS A 39 14.32 -6.13 43.14
CA HIS A 39 13.16 -5.94 44.00
C HIS A 39 12.48 -7.27 44.36
N ASN A 40 12.23 -8.12 43.37
CA ASN A 40 11.47 -9.34 43.60
C ASN A 40 12.28 -10.43 44.31
N ASN A 41 13.59 -10.50 44.08
CA ASN A 41 14.42 -11.61 44.57
C ASN A 41 15.25 -11.29 45.81
N GLN A 42 15.54 -10.01 46.10
CA GLN A 42 16.53 -9.63 47.13
C GLN A 42 16.05 -8.49 48.04
N TYR A 43 15.10 -7.66 47.60
CA TYR A 43 14.67 -6.52 48.40
C TYR A 43 13.80 -6.96 49.58
N TYR A 44 14.23 -6.60 50.78
CA TYR A 44 13.52 -6.89 52.01
C TYR A 44 12.45 -5.83 52.30
N LEU A 45 11.18 -6.24 52.36
CA LEU A 45 10.05 -5.37 52.64
C LEU A 45 9.95 -5.04 54.14
N LYS A 46 10.55 -3.92 54.55
CA LYS A 46 10.61 -3.47 55.95
C LYS A 46 9.24 -3.28 56.60
N ASN A 47 8.23 -2.87 55.83
CA ASN A 47 6.90 -2.51 56.32
C ASN A 47 5.82 -3.53 55.93
N TYR A 48 6.19 -4.77 55.62
CA TYR A 48 5.23 -5.82 55.29
C TYR A 48 4.67 -6.46 56.56
N GLY A 49 3.36 -6.35 56.75
CA GLY A 49 2.65 -7.00 57.87
C GLY A 49 2.55 -8.51 57.64
N LYS A 50 3.46 -9.28 58.24
CA LYS A 50 3.39 -10.74 58.21
C LYS A 50 2.21 -11.24 59.06
N GLU A 51 1.52 -12.24 58.54
CA GLU A 51 0.48 -12.94 59.27
C GLU A 51 1.07 -14.04 60.15
N GLU A 52 0.32 -14.48 61.17
CA GLU A 52 0.79 -15.47 62.15
C GLU A 52 1.29 -16.76 61.49
N MET A 53 0.60 -17.25 60.45
CA MET A 53 1.01 -18.47 59.72
C MET A 53 2.32 -18.27 58.95
N MET A 54 2.56 -17.07 58.38
CA MET A 54 3.82 -16.75 57.71
C MET A 54 4.98 -16.59 58.70
N VAL A 55 4.69 -16.14 59.93
CA VAL A 55 5.67 -16.04 61.00
C VAL A 55 6.05 -17.44 61.49
N ALA A 56 5.06 -18.32 61.67
CA ALA A 56 5.27 -19.72 62.06
C ALA A 56 6.11 -20.50 61.02
N ASP A 57 5.89 -20.24 59.74
CA ASP A 57 6.63 -20.86 58.63
C ASP A 57 7.95 -20.13 58.29
N GLU A 58 8.38 -19.19 59.14
CA GLU A 58 9.65 -18.44 59.02
C GLU A 58 9.84 -17.74 57.66
N VAL A 59 8.76 -17.29 57.03
CA VAL A 59 8.81 -16.67 55.71
C VAL A 59 9.54 -15.32 55.78
N GLU A 60 10.58 -15.19 54.94
CA GLU A 60 11.31 -13.94 54.76
C GLU A 60 10.42 -12.89 54.09
N CYS A 61 10.56 -11.62 54.46
CA CYS A 61 9.82 -10.51 53.85
C CYS A 61 10.35 -10.13 52.45
N ILE A 62 10.71 -11.11 51.63
CA ILE A 62 11.15 -10.93 50.24
C ILE A 62 9.96 -11.26 49.33
N PRO A 63 9.62 -10.41 48.34
CA PRO A 63 8.41 -10.58 47.52
C PRO A 63 8.25 -11.98 46.90
N ARG A 64 9.34 -12.57 46.38
CA ARG A 64 9.32 -13.93 45.83
C ARG A 64 8.95 -14.98 46.87
N GLU A 65 9.51 -14.90 48.08
CA GLU A 65 9.26 -15.89 49.14
C GLU A 65 7.82 -15.78 49.66
N ILE A 66 7.34 -14.54 49.86
CA ILE A 66 5.94 -14.27 50.18
C ILE A 66 4.99 -14.82 49.09
N TRP A 67 5.32 -14.59 47.82
CA TRP A 67 4.53 -15.09 46.69
C TRP A 67 4.48 -16.61 46.64
N ASN A 68 5.62 -17.28 46.77
CA ASN A 68 5.72 -18.74 46.75
C ASN A 68 4.91 -19.36 47.90
N TRP A 69 5.04 -18.81 49.11
CA TRP A 69 4.23 -19.23 50.25
C TRP A 69 2.74 -19.00 50.01
N GLY A 70 2.36 -17.86 49.42
CA GLY A 70 0.98 -17.56 49.05
C GLY A 70 0.40 -18.53 48.02
N ILE A 71 1.18 -18.93 47.02
CA ILE A 71 0.74 -19.93 46.04
C ILE A 71 0.50 -21.29 46.70
N ALA A 72 1.36 -21.71 47.64
CA ALA A 72 1.19 -22.99 48.32
C ALA A 72 0.01 -23.00 49.32
N ASN A 73 -0.19 -21.91 50.06
CA ASN A 73 -1.08 -21.88 51.23
C ASN A 73 -2.37 -21.07 51.01
N ARG A 74 -2.45 -20.25 49.95
CA ARG A 74 -3.58 -19.36 49.66
C ARG A 74 -4.15 -19.46 48.26
N ALA A 75 -3.51 -20.20 47.35
CA ALA A 75 -4.05 -20.31 46.00
C ALA A 75 -5.42 -20.99 46.06
N GLY A 76 -6.48 -20.20 45.83
CA GLY A 76 -7.81 -20.72 45.53
C GLY A 76 -7.82 -21.41 44.15
N LYS A 77 -9.01 -21.51 43.55
CA LYS A 77 -9.14 -22.02 42.18
C LYS A 77 -8.69 -20.96 41.17
N LEU A 78 -7.39 -20.96 40.84
CA LEU A 78 -6.85 -20.16 39.75
C LEU A 78 -7.48 -20.58 38.42
N ARG A 79 -7.79 -19.61 37.56
CA ARG A 79 -8.26 -19.87 36.20
C ARG A 79 -7.05 -19.90 35.27
N SER A 80 -6.91 -20.99 34.52
CA SER A 80 -5.97 -21.06 33.40
C SER A 80 -6.67 -20.59 32.13
N VAL A 81 -6.06 -19.67 31.40
CA VAL A 81 -6.51 -19.20 30.09
C VAL A 81 -5.36 -19.40 29.12
N SER A 82 -5.66 -19.75 27.87
CA SER A 82 -4.60 -19.89 26.87
C SER A 82 -3.94 -18.54 26.58
N GLU A 83 -2.63 -18.56 26.33
CA GLU A 83 -1.85 -17.36 26.05
C GLU A 83 -2.42 -16.58 24.84
N ASP A 84 -2.89 -17.29 23.82
CA ASP A 84 -3.44 -16.69 22.61
C ASP A 84 -4.75 -15.93 22.88
N ILE A 85 -5.63 -16.44 23.75
CA ILE A 85 -6.85 -15.74 24.15
C ILE A 85 -6.49 -14.46 24.91
N VAL A 86 -5.47 -14.50 25.77
CA VAL A 86 -5.00 -13.30 26.49
C VAL A 86 -4.46 -12.28 25.50
N LYS A 87 -3.57 -12.68 24.59
CA LYS A 87 -3.02 -11.80 23.53
C LYS A 87 -4.13 -11.17 22.69
N LEU A 88 -5.09 -11.97 22.23
CA LEU A 88 -6.24 -11.53 21.45
C LEU A 88 -7.05 -10.45 22.18
N ASN A 89 -7.19 -10.56 23.50
CA ASN A 89 -7.93 -9.58 24.31
C ASN A 89 -7.12 -8.33 24.66
N LEU A 90 -5.79 -8.38 24.55
CA LEU A 90 -4.91 -7.22 24.68
C LEU A 90 -4.76 -6.43 23.36
N MET A 91 -5.07 -7.07 22.21
CA MET A 91 -5.01 -6.41 20.92
C MET A 91 -6.13 -5.36 20.75
N PRO A 92 -5.85 -4.25 20.03
CA PRO A 92 -6.87 -3.32 19.56
C PRO A 92 -8.00 -4.07 18.84
N SER A 93 -9.25 -3.70 19.15
CA SER A 93 -10.44 -4.29 18.55
C SER A 93 -11.24 -3.21 17.84
N GLU A 94 -11.65 -3.48 16.60
CA GLU A 94 -12.36 -2.53 15.76
C GLU A 94 -13.28 -3.27 14.78
N THR A 95 -14.27 -2.58 14.22
CA THR A 95 -15.27 -3.22 13.36
C THR A 95 -14.81 -3.29 11.90
N ALA A 96 -14.81 -4.48 11.32
CA ALA A 96 -14.60 -4.76 9.90
C ALA A 96 -15.93 -4.98 9.16
N ILE A 97 -15.89 -4.94 7.83
CA ILE A 97 -17.07 -5.14 6.98
C ILE A 97 -16.85 -6.35 6.08
N VAL A 98 -17.75 -7.32 6.11
CA VAL A 98 -17.74 -8.45 5.18
C VAL A 98 -18.31 -8.00 3.84
N THR A 99 -17.52 -8.15 2.79
CA THR A 99 -17.88 -7.78 1.42
C THR A 99 -17.79 -8.98 0.47
N VAL A 100 -18.26 -8.81 -0.76
CA VAL A 100 -18.14 -9.83 -1.82
C VAL A 100 -16.68 -10.20 -2.13
N LYS A 101 -15.74 -9.28 -1.92
CA LYS A 101 -14.31 -9.50 -2.20
C LYS A 101 -13.55 -10.13 -1.04
N GLY A 102 -14.10 -10.10 0.17
CA GLY A 102 -13.36 -10.40 1.40
C GLY A 102 -13.87 -9.62 2.61
N ILE A 103 -13.29 -9.88 3.78
CA ILE A 103 -13.45 -9.05 4.96
C ILE A 103 -12.62 -7.78 4.76
N LYS A 104 -13.29 -6.64 4.57
CA LYS A 104 -12.66 -5.33 4.40
C LYS A 104 -12.33 -4.72 5.76
N PHE A 105 -11.06 -4.45 6.00
CA PHE A 105 -10.58 -3.79 7.21
C PHE A 105 -9.42 -2.84 6.89
N LYS A 106 -9.50 -1.57 7.33
CA LYS A 106 -8.51 -0.50 7.06
C LYS A 106 -8.04 -0.40 5.59
N GLY A 107 -8.94 -0.66 4.64
CA GLY A 107 -8.63 -0.62 3.19
C GLY A 107 -8.09 -1.93 2.61
N LEU A 108 -7.78 -2.92 3.44
CA LEU A 108 -7.30 -4.24 3.06
C LEU A 108 -8.43 -5.27 3.04
N TYR A 109 -8.17 -6.42 2.42
CA TYR A 109 -9.12 -7.52 2.34
C TYR A 109 -8.54 -8.83 2.86
N TYR A 110 -9.30 -9.51 3.69
CA TYR A 110 -8.90 -10.75 4.36
C TYR A 110 -9.89 -11.89 4.09
N ALA A 111 -9.41 -13.12 4.24
CA ALA A 111 -10.24 -14.32 4.24
C ALA A 111 -9.68 -15.38 5.18
N SER A 112 -10.53 -16.30 5.61
CA SER A 112 -10.12 -17.50 6.34
C SER A 112 -10.76 -18.75 5.74
N PRO A 113 -10.21 -19.95 6.01
CA PRO A 113 -10.81 -21.21 5.59
C PRO A 113 -12.28 -21.34 6.03
N LYS A 114 -12.61 -20.88 7.25
CA LYS A 114 -13.99 -20.88 7.76
C LYS A 114 -14.90 -19.96 6.93
N THR A 115 -14.47 -18.73 6.63
CA THR A 115 -15.27 -17.79 5.84
C THR A 115 -15.58 -18.30 4.43
N LEU A 116 -14.63 -19.03 3.83
CA LEU A 116 -14.79 -19.70 2.54
C LEU A 116 -15.77 -20.88 2.64
N LYS A 117 -15.60 -21.74 3.64
CA LYS A 117 -16.47 -22.90 3.88
C LYS A 117 -17.93 -22.48 4.14
N GLU A 118 -18.13 -21.40 4.89
CA GLU A 118 -19.44 -20.85 5.21
C GLU A 118 -20.00 -19.91 4.13
N ARG A 119 -19.27 -19.72 3.03
CA ARG A 119 -19.64 -18.92 1.87
C ARG A 119 -20.04 -17.49 2.21
N TRP A 120 -19.27 -16.86 3.10
CA TRP A 120 -19.56 -15.48 3.55
C TRP A 120 -19.60 -14.50 2.38
N PHE A 121 -18.67 -14.63 1.43
CA PHE A 121 -18.57 -13.73 0.30
C PHE A 121 -19.74 -13.87 -0.70
N GLU A 122 -20.26 -15.09 -0.89
CA GLU A 122 -21.48 -15.34 -1.67
C GLU A 122 -22.72 -14.78 -0.96
N LYS A 123 -22.82 -14.98 0.36
CA LYS A 123 -23.90 -14.40 1.16
C LYS A 123 -23.87 -12.87 1.10
N ALA A 124 -22.69 -12.27 1.13
CA ALA A 124 -22.53 -10.82 1.01
C ALA A 124 -22.99 -10.30 -0.36
N ARG A 125 -22.83 -11.11 -1.42
CA ARG A 125 -23.33 -10.79 -2.76
C ARG A 125 -24.85 -10.79 -2.83
N ASN A 126 -25.49 -11.76 -2.17
CA ASN A 126 -26.94 -11.97 -2.28
C ASN A 126 -27.75 -11.16 -1.25
N LYS A 127 -27.24 -11.00 -0.03
CA LYS A 127 -27.95 -10.40 1.11
C LYS A 127 -27.38 -9.04 1.55
N GLY A 128 -26.29 -8.60 0.93
CA GLY A 128 -25.59 -7.37 1.30
C GLY A 128 -24.48 -7.58 2.34
N THR A 129 -23.75 -6.51 2.61
CA THR A 129 -22.58 -6.50 3.50
C THR A 129 -22.99 -6.36 4.97
N TRP A 130 -22.27 -6.99 5.90
CA TRP A 130 -22.49 -6.84 7.34
C TRP A 130 -21.19 -6.53 8.10
N LYS A 131 -21.34 -6.10 9.34
CA LYS A 131 -20.24 -5.72 10.23
C LYS A 131 -19.86 -6.87 11.15
N ILE A 132 -18.56 -7.01 11.43
CA ILE A 132 -18.01 -7.97 12.39
C ILE A 132 -16.91 -7.28 13.21
N ASP A 133 -16.71 -7.69 14.45
CA ASP A 133 -15.62 -7.15 15.27
C ASP A 133 -14.36 -8.00 15.09
N VAL A 134 -13.24 -7.31 14.89
CA VAL A 134 -11.94 -7.95 14.66
C VAL A 134 -10.89 -7.35 15.59
N SER A 135 -9.99 -8.20 16.05
CA SER A 135 -8.77 -7.81 16.75
C SER A 135 -7.58 -7.91 15.81
N TYR A 136 -6.62 -7.00 15.94
CA TYR A 136 -5.48 -6.92 15.03
C TYR A 136 -4.24 -6.39 15.75
N ASP A 137 -3.07 -6.66 15.19
CA ASP A 137 -1.81 -6.06 15.64
C ASP A 137 -1.41 -4.94 14.66
N PRO A 138 -1.37 -3.66 15.07
CA PRO A 138 -0.95 -2.56 14.20
C PRO A 138 0.46 -2.73 13.62
N ARG A 139 1.32 -3.55 14.25
CA ARG A 139 2.68 -3.84 13.78
C ARG A 139 2.70 -4.89 12.67
N ASN A 140 1.66 -5.70 12.55
CA ASN A 140 1.57 -6.77 11.57
C ASN A 140 0.13 -6.95 11.08
N MET A 141 -0.14 -6.38 9.89
CA MET A 141 -1.44 -6.43 9.24
C MET A 141 -1.62 -7.66 8.32
N ASN A 142 -0.75 -8.68 8.39
CA ASN A 142 -0.95 -9.90 7.60
C ASN A 142 -2.14 -10.72 8.07
N TYR A 143 -2.50 -10.55 9.35
CA TYR A 143 -3.54 -11.32 10.01
C TYR A 143 -4.49 -10.42 10.77
N ILE A 144 -5.76 -10.78 10.75
CA ILE A 144 -6.77 -10.25 11.66
C ILE A 144 -7.50 -11.42 12.31
N TYR A 145 -8.06 -11.18 13.48
CA TYR A 145 -8.71 -12.22 14.28
C TYR A 145 -10.16 -11.85 14.52
N VAL A 146 -11.07 -12.70 14.06
CA VAL A 146 -12.51 -12.52 14.30
C VAL A 146 -12.86 -13.24 15.60
N LYS A 147 -13.37 -12.52 16.59
CA LYS A 147 -13.80 -13.10 17.86
C LYS A 147 -15.13 -13.83 17.68
N GLU A 148 -15.23 -15.05 18.21
CA GLU A 148 -16.52 -15.73 18.29
C GLU A 148 -17.35 -15.23 19.48
N GLN A 149 -18.66 -15.48 19.46
CA GLN A 149 -19.60 -14.99 20.48
C GLN A 149 -19.20 -15.35 21.91
N ASN A 150 -18.49 -16.48 22.10
CA ASN A 150 -18.08 -16.95 23.41
C ASN A 150 -16.80 -16.28 23.94
N SER A 151 -16.12 -15.41 23.17
CA SER A 151 -14.87 -14.71 23.51
C SER A 151 -13.69 -15.62 23.92
N MET A 152 -13.84 -16.94 23.81
CA MET A 152 -12.81 -17.95 24.09
C MET A 152 -12.25 -18.60 22.83
N ASP A 153 -12.90 -18.38 21.69
CA ASP A 153 -12.45 -18.85 20.39
C ASP A 153 -12.34 -17.69 19.41
N PHE A 154 -11.43 -17.85 18.45
CA PHE A 154 -11.20 -16.88 17.40
C PHE A 154 -10.89 -17.57 16.09
N GLU A 155 -11.27 -16.91 15.00
CA GLU A 155 -10.91 -17.32 13.65
C GLU A 155 -9.79 -16.41 13.16
N LYS A 156 -8.65 -17.01 12.79
CA LYS A 156 -7.54 -16.29 12.15
C LYS A 156 -7.84 -16.09 10.67
N CYS A 157 -7.95 -14.84 10.25
CA CYS A 157 -8.06 -14.46 8.85
C CYS A 157 -6.71 -13.97 8.32
N PHE A 158 -6.46 -14.26 7.05
CA PHE A 158 -5.23 -14.00 6.32
C PHE A 158 -5.47 -12.93 5.27
N LEU A 159 -4.48 -12.06 5.06
CA LEU A 159 -4.49 -11.11 3.95
C LEU A 159 -4.64 -11.87 2.63
N LEU A 160 -5.50 -11.39 1.74
CA LEU A 160 -5.71 -12.01 0.44
C LEU A 160 -4.51 -11.79 -0.49
N GLU A 161 -4.19 -12.77 -1.34
CA GLU A 161 -3.01 -12.77 -2.23
C GLU A 161 -2.93 -11.54 -3.15
N HIS A 162 -4.07 -11.07 -3.70
CA HIS A 162 -4.08 -9.86 -4.53
C HIS A 162 -3.72 -8.57 -3.77
N GLN A 163 -3.56 -8.63 -2.44
CA GLN A 163 -3.13 -7.55 -1.56
C GLN A 163 -1.68 -7.73 -1.07
N ASP A 164 -0.91 -8.66 -1.67
CA ASP A 164 0.47 -9.00 -1.27
C ASP A 164 1.41 -7.78 -1.22
N ARG A 165 1.12 -6.70 -1.95
CA ARG A 165 1.86 -5.43 -1.86
C ARG A 165 1.92 -4.83 -0.44
N TYR A 166 0.96 -5.18 0.41
CA TYR A 166 0.86 -4.72 1.81
C TYR A 166 1.36 -5.74 2.82
N LYS A 167 1.85 -6.89 2.36
CA LYS A 167 2.36 -7.95 3.23
C LYS A 167 3.61 -7.48 3.98
N ASP A 168 3.71 -7.90 5.25
CA ASP A 168 4.80 -7.59 6.17
C ASP A 168 5.02 -6.09 6.44
N LYS A 169 3.99 -5.27 6.18
CA LYS A 169 3.97 -3.84 6.50
C LYS A 169 3.19 -3.56 7.77
N ASN A 170 3.58 -2.50 8.46
CA ASN A 170 2.80 -2.00 9.60
C ASN A 170 1.58 -1.19 9.11
N LEU A 171 0.64 -0.90 10.00
CA LEU A 171 -0.59 -0.19 9.66
C LEU A 171 -0.34 1.23 9.09
N GLU A 172 0.66 1.94 9.62
CA GLU A 172 0.97 3.32 9.22
C GLU A 172 1.54 3.37 7.80
N GLU A 173 2.47 2.48 7.47
CA GLU A 173 3.02 2.31 6.12
C GLU A 173 1.92 1.97 5.11
N ILE A 174 0.99 1.10 5.49
CA ILE A 174 -0.14 0.73 4.63
C ILE A 174 -1.06 1.93 4.39
N GLN A 175 -1.37 2.69 5.45
CA GLN A 175 -2.18 3.90 5.32
C GLN A 175 -1.51 4.93 4.43
N TYR A 176 -0.21 5.15 4.59
CA TYR A 176 0.58 6.03 3.74
C TYR A 176 0.48 5.62 2.26
N LEU A 177 0.72 4.34 1.94
CA LEU A 177 0.63 3.83 0.56
C LEU A 177 -0.78 3.97 -0.04
N LEU A 178 -1.82 3.75 0.76
CA LEU A 178 -3.21 3.90 0.33
C LEU A 178 -3.58 5.37 0.08
N GLU A 179 -3.03 6.29 0.86
CA GLU A 179 -3.25 7.72 0.68
C GLU A 179 -2.51 8.28 -0.53
N GLU A 180 -1.27 7.84 -0.74
CA GLU A 180 -0.48 8.16 -1.92
C GLU A 180 -1.20 7.72 -3.21
N GLU A 181 -1.69 6.48 -3.25
CA GLU A 181 -2.41 5.95 -4.41
C GLU A 181 -3.70 6.75 -4.71
N LYS A 182 -4.46 7.13 -3.68
CA LYS A 182 -5.64 7.99 -3.85
C LYS A 182 -5.28 9.36 -4.40
N LEU A 183 -4.16 9.93 -3.98
CA LEU A 183 -3.69 11.23 -4.48
C LEU A 183 -3.30 11.13 -5.95
N GLN A 184 -2.57 10.07 -6.34
CA GLN A 184 -2.20 9.84 -7.73
C GLN A 184 -3.42 9.66 -8.64
N ILE A 185 -4.43 8.91 -8.18
CA ILE A 185 -5.69 8.74 -8.92
C ILE A 185 -6.36 10.10 -9.15
N LYS A 186 -6.46 10.96 -8.13
CA LYS A 186 -7.05 12.29 -8.30
C LYS A 186 -6.29 13.16 -9.30
N ILE A 187 -4.96 13.17 -9.22
CA ILE A 187 -4.12 13.90 -10.20
C ILE A 187 -4.36 13.37 -11.62
N ALA A 188 -4.48 12.05 -11.78
CA ALA A 188 -4.76 11.44 -13.07
C ALA A 188 -6.16 11.79 -13.58
N GLU A 189 -7.18 11.78 -12.73
CA GLU A 189 -8.56 12.18 -13.07
C GLU A 189 -8.63 13.63 -13.52
N ASP A 190 -7.92 14.55 -12.85
CA ASP A 190 -7.85 15.96 -13.23
C ASP A 190 -7.19 16.14 -14.61
N LYS A 191 -6.08 15.43 -14.86
CA LYS A 191 -5.41 15.42 -16.16
C LYS A 191 -6.30 14.83 -17.27
N GLU A 192 -7.01 13.74 -16.96
CA GLU A 192 -7.95 13.12 -17.89
C GLU A 192 -9.09 14.06 -18.23
N LEU A 193 -9.62 14.79 -17.25
CA LEU A 193 -10.66 15.79 -17.47
C LEU A 193 -10.16 16.93 -18.35
N GLN A 194 -8.95 17.45 -18.10
CA GLN A 194 -8.36 18.49 -18.94
C GLN A 194 -8.18 18.00 -20.39
N ALA A 195 -7.61 16.81 -20.57
CA ALA A 195 -7.44 16.22 -21.90
C ALA A 195 -8.78 16.02 -22.63
N LYS A 196 -9.85 15.67 -21.91
CA LYS A 196 -11.21 15.59 -22.48
C LYS A 196 -11.73 16.95 -22.93
N VAL A 197 -11.50 18.00 -22.14
CA VAL A 197 -11.89 19.38 -22.51
C VAL A 197 -11.14 19.82 -23.76
N ASP A 198 -9.82 19.65 -23.78
CA ASP A 198 -8.97 20.01 -24.92
C ASP A 198 -9.46 19.30 -26.18
N LEU A 199 -9.70 17.98 -26.11
CA LEU A 199 -10.27 17.20 -27.21
C LEU A 199 -11.61 17.74 -27.72
N ILE A 200 -12.53 18.10 -26.81
CA ILE A 200 -13.83 18.67 -27.19
C ILE A 200 -13.62 20.02 -27.91
N THR A 201 -12.72 20.87 -27.42
CA THR A 201 -12.44 22.16 -28.06
C THR A 201 -11.79 22.03 -29.43
N GLU A 202 -10.90 21.05 -29.61
CA GLU A 202 -10.31 20.72 -30.91
C GLU A 202 -11.38 20.26 -31.89
N ILE A 203 -12.25 19.32 -31.49
CA ILE A 203 -13.38 18.84 -32.30
C ILE A 203 -14.31 20.00 -32.69
N GLU A 204 -14.66 20.87 -31.74
CA GLU A 204 -15.48 22.04 -32.03
C GLU A 204 -14.81 23.03 -32.99
N SER A 205 -13.50 23.23 -32.87
CA SER A 205 -12.76 24.12 -33.76
C SER A 205 -12.72 23.59 -35.19
N ILE A 206 -12.47 22.28 -35.36
CA ILE A 206 -12.55 21.59 -36.66
C ILE A 206 -13.96 21.70 -37.25
N ALA A 207 -15.00 21.50 -36.43
CA ALA A 207 -16.39 21.64 -36.89
C ALA A 207 -16.71 23.08 -37.32
N LYS A 208 -16.27 24.09 -36.56
CA LYS A 208 -16.45 25.52 -36.88
C LYS A 208 -15.68 25.90 -38.15
N GLU A 209 -14.46 25.39 -38.34
CA GLU A 209 -13.68 25.61 -39.55
C GLU A 209 -14.37 24.98 -40.76
N ALA A 210 -14.82 23.72 -40.65
CA ALA A 210 -15.59 23.06 -41.69
C ALA A 210 -16.88 23.82 -42.05
N GLU A 211 -17.60 24.37 -41.05
CA GLU A 211 -18.77 25.22 -41.30
C GLU A 211 -18.42 26.54 -42.02
N LYS A 212 -17.28 27.15 -41.72
CA LYS A 212 -16.80 28.37 -42.39
C LYS A 212 -16.42 28.08 -43.84
N SER A 213 -15.58 27.07 -44.07
CA SER A 213 -15.21 26.64 -45.42
C SER A 213 -16.44 26.25 -46.24
N PHE A 214 -17.41 25.56 -45.64
CA PHE A 214 -18.67 25.25 -46.30
C PHE A 214 -19.47 26.51 -46.69
N LYS A 215 -19.50 27.56 -45.84
CA LYS A 215 -20.18 28.83 -46.15
C LYS A 215 -19.46 29.60 -47.25
N GLU A 216 -18.13 29.58 -47.28
CA GLU A 216 -17.31 30.24 -48.30
C GLU A 216 -17.40 29.54 -49.66
N GLU A 217 -17.41 28.21 -49.69
CA GLU A 217 -17.58 27.40 -50.90
C GLU A 217 -19.04 27.27 -51.37
N LYS A 218 -19.99 27.84 -50.62
CA LYS A 218 -21.43 27.71 -50.92
C LYS A 218 -21.78 28.44 -52.21
N SER A 219 -21.84 27.69 -53.32
CA SER A 219 -22.33 28.23 -54.59
C SER A 219 -23.84 28.51 -54.54
N ASN A 220 -24.33 29.49 -55.32
CA ASN A 220 -25.76 29.82 -55.44
C ASN A 220 -26.62 28.73 -56.12
N GLU A 221 -26.10 27.52 -56.31
CA GLU A 221 -26.84 26.41 -56.94
C GLU A 221 -27.91 25.81 -56.02
N SER A 222 -29.00 25.29 -56.61
CA SER A 222 -30.07 24.65 -55.84
C SER A 222 -29.60 23.35 -55.18
N ASP A 223 -30.18 23.02 -54.03
CA ASP A 223 -29.81 21.84 -53.24
C ASP A 223 -29.92 20.52 -54.03
N SER A 224 -30.83 20.46 -55.02
CA SER A 224 -30.98 19.31 -55.93
C SER A 224 -29.78 19.14 -56.86
N LYS A 225 -29.21 20.24 -57.37
CA LYS A 225 -28.03 20.22 -58.24
C LYS A 225 -26.76 19.87 -57.46
N ARG A 226 -26.61 20.40 -56.24
CA ARG A 226 -25.49 20.02 -55.34
C ARG A 226 -25.49 18.53 -55.00
N LYS A 227 -26.66 17.95 -54.68
CA LYS A 227 -26.80 16.51 -54.40
C LYS A 227 -26.44 15.62 -55.61
N ARG A 228 -26.74 16.05 -56.84
CA ARG A 228 -26.32 15.34 -58.07
C ARG A 228 -24.81 15.41 -58.32
N GLY A 229 -24.13 16.49 -57.91
CA GLY A 229 -22.69 16.70 -58.07
C GLY A 229 -21.78 15.86 -57.17
N ILE A 230 -22.31 15.30 -56.07
CA ILE A 230 -21.54 14.55 -55.05
C ILE A 230 -20.66 13.45 -55.67
N LYS A 231 -21.17 12.72 -56.66
CA LYS A 231 -20.45 11.59 -57.27
C LYS A 231 -19.19 12.05 -58.02
N ASN A 232 -19.24 13.20 -58.67
CA ASN A 232 -18.11 13.77 -59.38
C ASN A 232 -17.11 14.43 -58.42
N ASN A 233 -17.57 15.18 -57.41
CA ASN A 233 -16.70 15.77 -56.39
C ASN A 233 -15.94 14.69 -55.62
N ARG A 234 -16.62 13.61 -55.20
CA ARG A 234 -15.97 12.47 -54.54
C ARG A 234 -14.96 11.75 -55.43
N ARG A 235 -15.15 11.74 -56.77
CA ARG A 235 -14.19 11.17 -57.70
C ARG A 235 -12.93 12.03 -57.80
N LEU A 236 -13.09 13.36 -57.84
CA LEU A 236 -11.98 14.31 -57.84
C LEU A 236 -11.19 14.27 -56.54
N GLU A 237 -11.83 14.35 -55.37
CA GLU A 237 -11.16 14.23 -54.06
C GLU A 237 -10.40 12.92 -53.94
N LYS A 238 -10.98 11.79 -54.37
CA LYS A 238 -10.28 10.50 -54.36
C LYS A 238 -9.03 10.48 -55.23
N MET A 239 -9.03 11.15 -56.38
CA MET A 239 -7.83 11.23 -57.23
C MET A 239 -6.76 12.09 -56.57
N LEU A 240 -7.15 13.21 -55.97
CA LEU A 240 -6.26 14.15 -55.26
C LEU A 240 -5.66 13.53 -53.99
N ASN A 241 -6.46 12.80 -53.20
CA ASN A 241 -5.95 12.06 -52.04
C ASN A 241 -5.02 10.91 -52.46
N ARG A 242 -5.30 10.21 -53.56
CA ARG A 242 -4.40 9.17 -54.06
C ARG A 242 -3.02 9.71 -54.42
N GLU A 243 -2.94 10.90 -54.99
CA GLU A 243 -1.64 11.55 -55.28
C GLU A 243 -0.92 11.99 -54.00
N LYS A 244 -1.65 12.48 -52.98
CA LYS A 244 -1.08 12.92 -51.70
C LYS A 244 -0.66 11.77 -50.78
N GLU A 245 -1.47 10.71 -50.71
CA GLU A 245 -1.25 9.54 -49.86
C GLU A 245 -0.34 8.50 -50.53
N ALA A 246 -0.10 8.61 -51.84
CA ALA A 246 0.87 7.78 -52.55
C ALA A 246 2.28 8.08 -52.04
N PHE A 247 2.90 7.09 -51.41
CA PHE A 247 4.30 7.11 -51.06
C PHE A 247 5.09 6.28 -52.08
N GLU A 248 6.18 6.86 -52.58
CA GLU A 248 7.12 6.22 -53.49
C GLU A 248 8.35 5.80 -52.68
N LEU A 249 8.58 4.49 -52.58
CA LEU A 249 9.80 3.95 -51.97
C LEU A 249 10.94 4.10 -52.98
N ASP A 250 12.14 4.47 -52.50
CA ASP A 250 13.37 4.66 -53.30
C ASP A 250 13.41 5.94 -54.17
N LYS A 251 12.69 6.98 -53.75
CA LYS A 251 12.72 8.30 -54.38
C LYS A 251 14.09 8.96 -54.17
N LYS A 252 14.96 8.92 -55.19
CA LYS A 252 16.23 9.65 -55.18
C LYS A 252 15.94 11.14 -55.16
N GLU A 253 16.16 11.79 -54.02
CA GLU A 253 16.08 13.25 -53.94
C GLU A 253 17.11 13.86 -54.90
N THR A 254 16.62 14.45 -55.99
CA THR A 254 17.45 15.29 -56.85
C THR A 254 17.68 16.63 -56.18
N GLY A 255 18.71 16.69 -55.34
CA GLY A 255 19.58 17.85 -55.19
C GLY A 255 19.23 18.89 -54.12
N SER A 256 19.84 18.72 -52.95
CA SER A 256 20.66 19.76 -52.32
C SER A 256 21.83 19.03 -51.66
N ASN A 257 23.06 19.32 -52.05
CA ASN A 257 24.26 18.77 -51.41
C ASN A 257 24.30 19.25 -49.95
N ALA A 258 23.82 18.43 -49.03
CA ALA A 258 24.09 18.62 -47.62
C ALA A 258 25.60 18.44 -47.39
N GLU A 259 26.22 19.42 -46.75
CA GLU A 259 27.64 19.42 -46.42
C GLU A 259 27.93 18.26 -45.45
N VAL A 260 28.62 17.23 -45.96
CA VAL A 260 28.95 16.03 -45.21
C VAL A 260 30.09 16.35 -44.25
N ILE A 261 29.77 16.52 -42.98
CA ILE A 261 30.78 16.62 -41.90
C ILE A 261 31.35 15.20 -41.68
N PRO A 262 32.66 14.98 -41.88
CA PRO A 262 33.24 13.66 -41.68
C PRO A 262 33.24 13.33 -40.18
N PHE A 263 32.55 12.25 -39.80
CA PHE A 263 32.74 11.65 -38.49
C PHE A 263 34.10 10.95 -38.46
N SER A 264 35.07 11.58 -37.80
CA SER A 264 36.26 10.89 -37.34
C SER A 264 35.82 9.81 -36.34
N ARG A 265 36.01 8.56 -36.73
CA ARG A 265 35.83 7.40 -35.87
C ARG A 265 36.97 7.39 -34.85
N ALA A 266 36.82 8.17 -33.78
CA ALA A 266 37.50 7.88 -32.54
C ALA A 266 36.73 6.74 -31.87
N GLU A 267 37.44 5.66 -31.59
CA GLU A 267 36.98 4.56 -30.74
C GLU A 267 36.57 5.16 -29.39
N GLN A 268 35.27 5.27 -29.17
CA GLN A 268 34.70 5.40 -27.83
C GLN A 268 33.88 4.13 -27.61
N GLU A 269 34.43 3.28 -26.74
CA GLU A 269 33.67 2.21 -26.09
C GLU A 269 32.56 2.88 -25.28
N GLU A 270 31.35 2.94 -25.83
CA GLU A 270 30.16 3.22 -25.03
C GLU A 270 29.84 1.94 -24.26
N GLU A 271 30.04 1.99 -22.93
CA GLU A 271 29.45 1.03 -22.00
C GLU A 271 27.93 1.02 -22.19
N VAL A 272 27.43 -0.08 -22.76
CA VAL A 272 25.99 -0.32 -22.92
C VAL A 272 25.44 -0.74 -21.55
N ASP A 273 24.59 0.12 -20.97
CA ASP A 273 23.84 -0.19 -19.75
C ASP A 273 22.90 -1.39 -19.98
N GLU A 274 23.16 -2.49 -19.26
CA GLU A 274 22.48 -3.78 -19.41
C GLU A 274 20.96 -3.76 -19.08
N ASN A 275 20.43 -2.63 -18.59
CA ASN A 275 19.01 -2.48 -18.27
C ASN A 275 18.18 -1.71 -19.32
N ASP A 276 18.76 -1.34 -20.46
CA ASP A 276 18.00 -0.61 -21.47
C ASP A 276 16.95 -1.52 -22.15
N THR A 277 15.70 -1.08 -22.15
CA THR A 277 14.51 -1.84 -22.62
C THR A 277 14.64 -2.35 -24.06
N ILE A 278 15.41 -1.64 -24.88
CA ILE A 278 15.70 -1.99 -26.27
C ILE A 278 16.58 -3.24 -26.36
N SER A 279 17.53 -3.42 -25.44
CA SER A 279 18.43 -4.58 -25.41
C SER A 279 17.69 -5.88 -25.06
N LEU A 280 16.72 -5.81 -24.13
CA LEU A 280 15.83 -6.92 -23.76
C LEU A 280 14.94 -7.36 -24.93
N LEU A 281 14.44 -6.41 -25.72
CA LEU A 281 13.63 -6.67 -26.91
C LEU A 281 14.42 -7.41 -27.99
N ILE A 282 15.65 -6.97 -28.24
CA ILE A 282 16.57 -7.61 -29.21
C ILE A 282 16.91 -9.04 -28.76
N ARG A 283 17.13 -9.25 -27.45
CA ARG A 283 17.41 -10.58 -26.90
C ARG A 283 16.23 -11.53 -27.05
N LYS A 284 15.00 -11.09 -26.72
CA LYS A 284 13.79 -11.92 -26.90
C LYS A 284 13.51 -12.27 -28.36
N GLN A 285 13.77 -11.35 -29.29
CA GLN A 285 13.67 -11.65 -30.72
C GLN A 285 14.64 -12.75 -31.16
N ARG A 286 15.89 -12.70 -30.69
CA ARG A 286 16.90 -13.72 -31.02
C ARG A 286 16.58 -15.08 -30.40
N GLU A 287 16.07 -15.12 -29.18
CA GLU A 287 15.63 -16.37 -28.52
C GLU A 287 14.41 -16.99 -29.23
N ALA A 288 13.47 -16.17 -29.71
CA ALA A 288 12.33 -16.64 -30.49
C ALA A 288 12.75 -17.21 -31.85
N LEU A 289 13.71 -16.58 -32.53
CA LEU A 289 14.24 -17.06 -33.81
C LEU A 289 14.99 -18.39 -33.68
N LYS A 290 15.72 -18.61 -32.57
CA LYS A 290 16.41 -19.88 -32.31
C LYS A 290 15.43 -21.04 -32.06
N LYS A 291 14.33 -20.79 -31.37
CA LYS A 291 13.26 -21.79 -31.14
C LYS A 291 12.48 -22.20 -32.41
N ILE A 292 12.61 -21.44 -33.50
CA ILE A 292 11.98 -21.78 -34.78
C ILE A 292 12.86 -22.76 -35.59
N HIS A 293 14.12 -22.93 -35.22
CA HIS A 293 15.09 -23.80 -35.90
C HIS A 293 15.51 -25.03 -35.08
N GLU A 294 14.85 -25.31 -33.95
CA GLU A 294 14.90 -26.58 -33.19
C GLU A 294 13.58 -27.32 -33.35
#